data_AF-A0A0A7AMX4-F1
#
_entry.id   AF-A0A0A7AMX4-F1
#
_cell.length_a   1.000
_cell.length_b   1.000
_cell.length_c   1.000
_cell.angle_alpha   90.00
_cell.angle_beta   90.00
_cell.angle_gamma   90.00
#
_symmetry.space_group_name_H-M   'P 1'
#
loop_
_entity.id
_entity.type
_entity.pdbx_description
1 polymer ?
#
loop_
_entity_poly.entity_id
_entity_poly.type
_entity_poly.pdbx_seq_one_letter_code
_entity_poly.pdbx_strand_id
1 'polypeptide(L)'
;MLKFLFDTIFMVKVAYNDAPQPWQLGFQDGGSPSIEGIVELHDQVMFYLVIILLGVGWMLGSTILKFNSNRNQIVHKYHNHGTLIELIWTITPALVLIAIAFPSFKLLYLLDEVIDPVITVKAIGNQWFWTYEYSDYVNDTGETIEFDSYMIPETDLEPGQLRLLEVDNRVILPVDTHIRFIVTARDVIHSFAVPSLGLKLDALPGRLNQTSAIINREGVFYGMCSELCGVLHYGMPIVIESVSLESYLLWLSSQNSPPDQHEVIVGSLLADMSAIKPAGPKRNTRLTIGQSKANLDYIDLRNTG
;
A
#
# COMPACT_ATOMS: atom_id res chain seq x y z
N MET A 1 6.00 18.11 -7.44
CA MET A 1 6.84 19.30 -7.71
C MET A 1 7.32 19.98 -6.42
N LEU A 2 6.46 20.18 -5.41
CA LEU A 2 6.85 20.81 -4.13
C LEU A 2 7.79 19.93 -3.29
N LYS A 3 7.54 18.60 -3.23
CA LYS A 3 8.39 17.60 -2.54
C LYS A 3 9.82 17.58 -3.12
N PHE A 4 9.93 17.50 -4.45
CA PHE A 4 11.21 17.52 -5.19
C PHE A 4 12.05 18.79 -4.92
N LEU A 5 11.43 19.97 -4.88
CA LEU A 5 12.12 21.23 -4.59
C LEU A 5 12.61 21.31 -3.13
N PHE A 6 11.87 20.72 -2.20
CA PHE A 6 12.22 20.70 -0.78
C PHE A 6 13.39 19.74 -0.49
N ASP A 7 13.34 18.53 -1.07
CA ASP A 7 14.34 17.48 -0.87
C ASP A 7 15.70 17.80 -1.52
N THR A 8 15.72 18.63 -2.56
CA THR A 8 16.96 19.03 -3.24
C THR A 8 17.73 20.13 -2.47
N ILE A 9 17.04 20.93 -1.66
CA ILE A 9 17.63 22.08 -0.96
C ILE A 9 18.18 21.70 0.41
N PHE A 10 17.54 20.76 1.11
CA PHE A 10 17.99 20.30 2.41
C PHE A 10 18.50 18.87 2.27
N MET A 11 19.78 18.67 2.58
CA MET A 11 20.44 17.37 2.61
C MET A 11 19.95 16.56 3.82
N VAL A 12 18.63 16.30 3.88
CA VAL A 12 17.96 15.57 4.94
C VAL A 12 18.12 14.09 4.62
N LYS A 13 18.62 13.30 5.57
CA LYS A 13 18.41 11.85 5.52
C LYS A 13 16.90 11.66 5.43
N VAL A 14 16.40 11.19 4.28
CA VAL A 14 14.99 10.90 4.08
C VAL A 14 14.61 9.81 5.09
N ALA A 15 14.07 10.24 6.23
CA ALA A 15 13.37 9.36 7.14
C ALA A 15 12.03 9.12 6.49
N TYR A 16 11.86 7.93 5.95
CA TYR A 16 10.61 7.57 5.32
C TYR A 16 9.50 7.50 6.36
N ASN A 17 8.36 8.04 5.99
CA ASN A 17 7.25 8.15 6.89
C ASN A 17 6.31 6.95 6.83
N ASP A 18 6.83 5.79 7.24
CA ASP A 18 6.14 4.49 7.16
C ASP A 18 5.21 4.22 8.36
N ALA A 19 5.19 5.17 9.31
CA ALA A 19 4.35 5.22 10.50
C ALA A 19 3.64 6.60 10.56
N PRO A 20 2.57 6.80 11.34
CA PRO A 20 1.98 8.13 11.49
C PRO A 20 2.93 9.11 12.23
N GLN A 21 3.07 10.35 11.75
CA GLN A 21 3.86 11.38 12.44
C GLN A 21 2.99 12.40 13.17
N PRO A 22 3.48 12.95 14.30
CA PRO A 22 2.84 14.08 14.95
C PRO A 22 2.66 15.26 13.98
N TRP A 23 1.46 15.84 13.96
CA TRP A 23 1.12 17.02 13.14
C TRP A 23 1.23 16.83 11.63
N GLN A 24 1.27 15.58 11.15
CA GLN A 24 1.27 15.29 9.72
C GLN A 24 -0.03 15.72 9.07
N LEU A 25 0.09 16.36 7.91
CA LEU A 25 -1.02 16.62 6.99
C LEU A 25 -0.81 15.78 5.73
N GLY A 26 -1.84 15.05 5.31
CA GLY A 26 -1.78 14.16 4.15
C GLY A 26 -1.43 12.71 4.49
N PHE A 27 -1.03 11.95 3.47
CA PHE A 27 -0.72 10.52 3.58
C PHE A 27 0.67 10.24 4.13
N GLN A 28 0.85 9.04 4.66
CA GLN A 28 2.16 8.40 4.88
C GLN A 28 2.94 8.30 3.57
N ASP A 29 4.25 8.07 3.66
CA ASP A 29 5.07 7.88 2.46
C ASP A 29 4.70 6.57 1.77
N GLY A 30 4.69 6.61 0.43
CA GLY A 30 4.40 5.44 -0.37
C GLY A 30 5.50 4.39 -0.25
N GLY A 31 5.10 3.14 0.00
CA GLY A 31 5.93 1.95 -0.04
C GLY A 31 5.57 1.00 -1.19
N SER A 32 4.52 1.29 -1.95
CA SER A 32 4.05 0.48 -3.08
C SER A 32 3.56 1.33 -4.25
N PRO A 33 3.53 0.80 -5.49
CA PRO A 33 2.95 1.51 -6.64
C PRO A 33 1.46 1.82 -6.44
N SER A 34 0.76 0.96 -5.68
CA SER A 34 -0.66 1.11 -5.38
C SER A 34 -0.97 2.39 -4.61
N ILE A 35 -0.26 2.66 -3.51
CA ILE A 35 -0.48 3.88 -2.74
C ILE A 35 0.00 5.13 -3.48
N GLU A 36 1.07 5.03 -4.28
CA GLU A 36 1.53 6.13 -5.12
C GLU A 36 0.42 6.57 -6.10
N GLY A 37 -0.23 5.60 -6.76
CA GLY A 37 -1.38 5.88 -7.62
C GLY A 37 -2.59 6.45 -6.87
N ILE A 38 -2.87 5.96 -5.65
CA ILE A 38 -3.94 6.50 -4.79
C ILE A 38 -3.67 7.94 -4.40
N VAL A 39 -2.43 8.28 -4.03
CA VAL A 39 -2.03 9.64 -3.68
C VAL A 39 -2.12 10.57 -4.90
N GLU A 40 -1.69 10.11 -6.08
CA GLU A 40 -1.83 10.88 -7.33
C GLU A 40 -3.30 11.18 -7.65
N LEU A 41 -4.17 10.18 -7.56
CA LEU A 41 -5.61 10.36 -7.76
C LEU A 41 -6.21 11.32 -6.73
N HIS A 42 -5.83 11.16 -5.45
CA HIS A 42 -6.27 12.05 -4.39
C HIS A 42 -5.90 13.51 -4.71
N ASP A 43 -4.64 13.78 -5.06
CA ASP A 43 -4.16 15.12 -5.33
C ASP A 43 -4.87 15.75 -6.54
N GLN A 44 -5.14 14.95 -7.58
CA GLN A 44 -5.93 15.38 -8.73
C GLN A 44 -7.38 15.73 -8.36
N VAL A 45 -8.04 14.91 -7.53
CA VAL A 45 -9.40 15.19 -7.06
C VAL A 45 -9.42 16.44 -6.17
N MET A 46 -8.48 16.54 -5.24
CA MET A 46 -8.37 17.69 -4.33
C MET A 46 -8.17 19.00 -5.07
N PHE A 47 -7.39 19.01 -6.16
CA PHE A 47 -7.24 20.18 -7.02
C PHE A 47 -8.60 20.70 -7.53
N TYR A 48 -9.45 19.82 -8.06
CA TYR A 48 -10.78 20.20 -8.54
C TYR A 48 -11.69 20.68 -7.39
N LEU A 49 -11.67 19.99 -6.25
CA LEU A 49 -12.48 20.35 -5.09
C LEU A 49 -12.11 21.72 -4.52
N VAL A 50 -10.82 22.06 -4.46
CA VAL A 50 -10.35 23.37 -4.02
C VAL A 50 -10.84 24.48 -4.95
N ILE A 51 -10.79 24.27 -6.28
CA ILE A 51 -11.32 25.25 -7.25
C ILE A 51 -12.82 25.47 -7.04
N ILE A 52 -13.59 24.39 -6.88
CA ILE A 52 -15.04 24.47 -6.63
C ILE A 52 -15.32 25.20 -5.32
N LEU A 53 -14.61 24.84 -4.25
CA LEU A 53 -14.75 25.47 -2.93
C LEU A 53 -14.47 26.98 -2.99
N LEU A 54 -13.39 27.39 -3.65
CA LEU A 54 -13.06 28.81 -3.83
C LEU A 54 -14.10 29.53 -4.69
N GLY A 55 -14.61 28.90 -5.75
CA GLY A 55 -15.65 29.46 -6.61
C GLY A 55 -16.98 29.68 -5.88
N VAL A 56 -17.44 28.67 -5.13
CA VAL A 56 -18.66 28.76 -4.31
C VAL A 56 -18.47 29.75 -3.16
N GLY A 57 -17.33 29.69 -2.47
CA GLY A 57 -16.98 30.62 -1.39
C GLY A 57 -16.95 32.07 -1.86
N TRP A 58 -16.36 32.32 -3.04
CA TRP A 58 -16.37 33.64 -3.68
C TRP A 58 -17.79 34.10 -4.01
N MET A 59 -18.61 33.25 -4.62
CA MET A 59 -19.99 33.58 -4.99
C MET A 59 -20.84 33.92 -3.76
N LEU A 60 -20.75 33.12 -2.69
CA LEU A 60 -21.44 33.38 -1.43
C LEU A 60 -20.92 34.66 -0.78
N GLY A 61 -19.61 34.86 -0.69
CA GLY A 61 -19.01 36.07 -0.17
C GLY A 61 -19.42 37.32 -0.96
N SER A 62 -19.41 37.26 -2.29
CA SER A 62 -19.88 38.33 -3.17
C SER A 62 -21.36 38.62 -2.96
N THR A 63 -22.18 37.58 -2.79
CA THR A 63 -23.62 37.74 -2.51
C THR A 63 -23.84 38.49 -1.21
N ILE A 64 -23.17 38.07 -0.13
CA ILE A 64 -23.27 38.70 1.19
C ILE A 64 -22.79 40.15 1.15
N LEU A 65 -21.68 40.44 0.48
CA LEU A 65 -21.09 41.78 0.45
C LEU A 65 -21.86 42.77 -0.44
N LYS A 66 -22.41 42.32 -1.57
CA LYS A 66 -23.08 43.19 -2.55
C LYS A 66 -24.59 43.30 -2.33
N PHE A 67 -25.25 42.23 -1.88
CA PHE A 67 -26.71 42.15 -1.75
C PHE A 67 -27.18 42.19 -0.30
N ASN A 68 -26.37 42.73 0.63
CA ASN A 68 -26.84 43.06 1.97
C ASN A 68 -27.89 44.19 1.93
N SER A 69 -28.89 44.12 2.80
CA SER A 69 -29.93 45.14 3.05
C SER A 69 -29.38 46.58 3.11
N ASN A 70 -28.18 46.78 3.67
CA ASN A 70 -27.56 48.11 3.76
C ASN A 70 -27.07 48.66 2.41
N ARG A 71 -26.76 47.81 1.42
CA ARG A 71 -26.20 48.21 0.12
C ARG A 71 -27.17 48.04 -1.05
N ASN A 72 -28.08 47.07 -0.98
CA ASN A 72 -29.06 46.83 -2.02
C ASN A 72 -30.46 46.63 -1.41
N GLN A 73 -31.24 47.71 -1.39
CA GLN A 73 -32.57 47.75 -0.76
C GLN A 73 -33.70 47.33 -1.73
N ILE A 74 -33.42 47.28 -3.03
CA ILE A 74 -34.42 46.96 -4.06
C ILE A 74 -34.17 45.53 -4.57
N VAL A 75 -35.19 44.69 -4.48
CA VAL A 75 -35.12 43.28 -4.90
C VAL A 75 -35.63 43.11 -6.32
N HIS A 76 -34.88 42.38 -7.13
CA HIS A 76 -35.24 42.02 -8.50
C HIS A 76 -36.26 40.86 -8.55
N LYS A 77 -37.50 41.11 -8.12
CA LYS A 77 -38.58 40.10 -7.95
C LYS A 77 -38.95 39.29 -9.21
N TYR A 78 -38.71 39.82 -10.41
CA TYR A 78 -39.15 39.18 -11.65
C TYR A 78 -38.05 38.34 -12.33
N HIS A 79 -36.83 38.32 -11.79
CA HIS A 79 -35.73 37.48 -12.28
C HIS A 79 -35.78 36.10 -11.63
N ASN A 80 -36.72 35.27 -12.08
CA ASN A 80 -37.03 33.99 -11.44
C ASN A 80 -36.37 32.77 -12.09
N HIS A 81 -35.91 32.87 -13.34
CA HIS A 81 -35.26 31.77 -14.05
C HIS A 81 -34.17 32.30 -14.99
N GLY A 82 -33.23 31.42 -15.34
CA GLY A 82 -32.15 31.75 -16.25
C GLY A 82 -31.68 30.50 -16.98
N THR A 83 -32.39 30.10 -18.04
CA THR A 83 -32.14 28.84 -18.76
C THR A 83 -30.68 28.70 -19.21
N LEU A 84 -30.03 29.79 -19.62
CA LEU A 84 -28.63 29.76 -20.02
C LEU A 84 -27.69 29.47 -18.83
N ILE A 85 -27.92 30.09 -17.67
CA ILE A 85 -27.06 29.86 -16.49
C ILE A 85 -27.35 28.47 -15.88
N GLU A 86 -28.60 28.04 -15.94
CA GLU A 86 -29.03 26.67 -15.61
C GLU A 86 -28.29 25.62 -16.43
N LEU A 87 -28.19 25.85 -17.73
CA LEU A 87 -27.44 24.98 -18.63
C LEU A 87 -25.94 24.95 -18.27
N ILE A 88 -25.33 26.11 -18.01
CA ILE A 88 -23.90 26.23 -17.68
C ILE A 88 -23.56 25.47 -16.40
N TRP A 89 -24.30 25.68 -15.31
CA TRP A 89 -24.01 24.99 -14.04
C TRP A 89 -24.43 23.52 -14.03
N THR A 90 -25.16 23.05 -15.04
CA THR A 90 -25.49 21.63 -15.19
C THR A 90 -24.39 20.91 -15.97
N ILE A 91 -23.94 21.51 -17.09
CA ILE A 91 -22.88 20.92 -17.93
C ILE A 91 -21.52 20.98 -17.22
N THR A 92 -21.20 22.09 -16.54
CA THR A 92 -19.87 22.28 -15.95
C THR A 92 -19.51 21.19 -14.93
N PRO A 93 -20.35 20.87 -13.92
CA PRO A 93 -20.07 19.77 -12.99
C PRO A 93 -20.01 18.40 -13.67
N ALA A 94 -20.85 18.15 -14.68
CA ALA A 94 -20.81 16.90 -15.43
C ALA A 94 -19.45 16.69 -16.12
N LEU A 95 -18.87 17.74 -16.72
CA LEU A 95 -17.53 17.67 -17.31
C LEU A 95 -16.44 17.46 -16.26
N VAL A 96 -16.53 18.10 -15.09
CA VAL A 96 -15.59 17.87 -13.98
C VAL A 96 -15.64 16.42 -13.50
N LEU A 97 -16.83 15.84 -13.36
CA LEU A 97 -16.99 14.43 -12.97
C LEU A 97 -16.35 13.48 -13.98
N ILE A 98 -16.51 13.74 -15.29
CA ILE A 98 -15.85 12.95 -16.34
C ILE A 98 -14.31 13.03 -16.22
N ALA A 99 -13.77 14.22 -15.95
CA ALA A 99 -12.34 14.42 -15.78
C ALA A 99 -11.76 13.68 -14.56
N ILE A 100 -12.56 13.52 -13.49
CA ILE A 100 -12.19 12.74 -12.30
C ILE A 100 -12.34 11.23 -12.56
N ALA A 101 -13.38 10.82 -13.29
CA ALA A 101 -13.71 9.42 -13.48
C ALA A 101 -12.63 8.66 -14.29
N PHE A 102 -12.04 9.27 -15.32
CA PHE A 102 -11.06 8.60 -16.17
C PHE A 102 -9.81 8.06 -15.43
N PRO A 103 -9.04 8.89 -14.68
CA PRO A 103 -7.90 8.38 -13.91
C PRO A 103 -8.34 7.41 -12.80
N SER A 104 -9.51 7.64 -12.20
CA SER A 104 -10.07 6.77 -11.15
C SER A 104 -10.31 5.35 -11.66
N PHE A 105 -10.98 5.19 -12.81
CA PHE A 105 -11.20 3.87 -13.39
C PHE A 105 -9.90 3.20 -13.81
N LYS A 106 -8.96 3.95 -14.39
CA LYS A 106 -7.64 3.40 -14.73
C LYS A 106 -6.94 2.83 -13.50
N LEU A 107 -6.91 3.57 -12.39
CA LEU A 107 -6.30 3.11 -11.15
C LEU A 107 -7.03 1.90 -10.57
N LEU A 108 -8.37 1.92 -10.56
CA LEU A 108 -9.19 0.81 -10.06
C LEU A 108 -8.83 -0.51 -10.73
N TYR A 109 -8.70 -0.53 -12.06
CA TYR A 109 -8.34 -1.75 -12.79
C TYR A 109 -6.91 -2.21 -12.51
N LEU A 110 -5.97 -1.28 -12.30
CA LEU A 110 -4.59 -1.63 -11.93
C LEU A 110 -4.49 -2.23 -10.52
N LEU A 111 -5.34 -1.78 -9.59
CA LEU A 111 -5.35 -2.28 -8.20
C LEU A 111 -6.03 -3.65 -8.07
N ASP A 112 -6.97 -3.99 -8.96
CA ASP A 112 -7.70 -5.26 -8.92
C ASP A 112 -6.95 -6.41 -9.61
N GLU A 113 -5.94 -6.10 -10.43
CA GLU A 113 -5.18 -7.11 -11.18
C GLU A 113 -4.19 -7.85 -10.26
N VAL A 114 -4.37 -9.17 -10.12
CA VAL A 114 -3.45 -10.06 -9.40
C VAL A 114 -2.54 -10.73 -10.43
N ILE A 115 -1.38 -10.13 -10.66
CA ILE A 115 -0.34 -10.66 -11.56
C ILE A 115 0.44 -11.76 -10.82
N ASP A 116 0.60 -12.92 -11.45
CA ASP A 116 1.38 -14.10 -11.04
C ASP A 116 2.27 -13.90 -9.79
N PRO A 117 1.74 -14.13 -8.58
CA PRO A 117 2.47 -13.86 -7.35
C PRO A 117 3.59 -14.88 -7.15
N VAL A 118 4.70 -14.40 -6.62
CA VAL A 118 5.85 -15.24 -6.23
C VAL A 118 5.65 -15.79 -4.82
N ILE A 119 4.96 -15.03 -3.96
CA ILE A 119 4.73 -15.35 -2.55
C ILE A 119 3.26 -15.14 -2.22
N THR A 120 2.67 -16.08 -1.51
CA THR A 120 1.33 -15.99 -0.94
C THR A 120 1.42 -15.95 0.58
N VAL A 121 0.85 -14.89 1.17
CA VAL A 121 0.69 -14.76 2.62
C VAL A 121 -0.80 -14.69 2.93
N LYS A 122 -1.25 -15.57 3.82
CA LYS A 122 -2.62 -15.55 4.30
C LYS A 122 -2.66 -14.88 5.67
N ALA A 123 -3.45 -13.81 5.78
CA ALA A 123 -3.70 -13.06 7.01
C ALA A 123 -5.09 -13.41 7.53
N ILE A 124 -5.15 -13.92 8.77
CA ILE A 124 -6.37 -14.39 9.42
C ILE A 124 -6.65 -13.49 10.63
N GLY A 125 -7.77 -12.77 10.61
CA GLY A 125 -8.23 -11.97 11.75
C GLY A 125 -8.86 -12.84 12.84
N ASN A 126 -8.44 -12.61 14.09
CA ASN A 126 -8.99 -13.20 15.30
C ASN A 126 -9.25 -12.09 16.35
N GLN A 127 -10.10 -12.32 17.33
CA GLN A 127 -10.31 -11.44 18.49
C GLN A 127 -9.21 -11.67 19.54
N TRP A 128 -8.22 -10.79 19.72
CA TRP A 128 -7.88 -9.58 18.95
C TRP A 128 -6.39 -9.62 18.59
N PHE A 129 -6.07 -10.33 17.50
CA PHE A 129 -4.72 -10.52 16.96
C PHE A 129 -4.81 -11.03 15.51
N TRP A 130 -3.68 -11.09 14.82
CA TRP A 130 -3.59 -11.64 13.47
C TRP A 130 -2.77 -12.92 13.47
N THR A 131 -3.23 -13.95 12.74
CA THR A 131 -2.42 -15.13 12.41
C THR A 131 -1.97 -15.01 10.96
N TYR A 132 -0.71 -15.32 10.68
CA TYR A 132 -0.14 -15.32 9.34
C TYR A 132 0.32 -16.72 8.96
N GLU A 133 0.00 -17.12 7.74
CA GLU A 133 0.38 -18.41 7.16
C GLU A 133 1.08 -18.17 5.81
N TYR A 134 2.30 -18.69 5.66
CA TYR A 134 3.04 -18.69 4.40
C TYR A 134 2.87 -20.05 3.73
N SER A 135 1.76 -20.22 3.02
CA SER A 135 1.32 -21.52 2.49
C SER A 135 2.22 -22.11 1.40
N ASP A 136 3.03 -21.27 0.75
CA ASP A 136 3.90 -21.70 -0.36
C ASP A 136 5.18 -22.40 0.14
N TYR A 137 5.48 -22.25 1.43
CA TYR A 137 6.66 -22.86 2.06
C TYR A 137 6.21 -23.95 3.02
N VAL A 138 6.73 -25.15 2.79
CA VAL A 138 6.52 -26.30 3.66
C VAL A 138 7.86 -26.69 4.24
N ASN A 139 7.93 -26.79 5.56
CA ASN A 139 9.13 -27.22 6.26
C ASN A 139 9.31 -28.74 6.16
N ASP A 140 10.46 -29.27 6.60
CA ASP A 140 10.82 -30.69 6.44
C ASP A 140 9.83 -31.68 7.11
N THR A 141 9.02 -31.17 8.04
CA THR A 141 7.96 -31.91 8.74
C THR A 141 6.63 -31.95 7.99
N GLY A 142 6.51 -31.21 6.88
CA GLY A 142 5.28 -31.15 6.07
C GLY A 142 4.28 -30.07 6.51
N GLU A 143 4.67 -29.16 7.40
CA GLU A 143 3.82 -28.08 7.91
C GLU A 143 4.14 -26.75 7.21
N THR A 144 3.16 -25.85 7.14
CA THR A 144 3.38 -24.49 6.64
C THR A 144 3.94 -23.61 7.75
N ILE A 145 4.68 -22.56 7.39
CA ILE A 145 5.09 -21.55 8.37
C ILE A 145 3.84 -20.78 8.81
N GLU A 146 3.48 -20.91 10.09
CA GLU A 146 2.33 -20.24 10.72
C GLU A 146 2.76 -19.62 12.04
N PHE A 147 2.35 -18.37 12.29
CA PHE A 147 2.55 -17.71 13.57
C PHE A 147 1.46 -16.69 13.88
N ASP A 148 1.28 -16.42 15.17
CA ASP A 148 0.40 -15.37 15.68
C ASP A 148 1.18 -14.07 15.94
N SER A 149 0.53 -12.95 15.72
CA SER A 149 1.06 -11.59 15.90
C SER A 149 0.16 -10.82 16.87
N TYR A 150 0.68 -10.62 18.08
CA TYR A 150 0.03 -9.87 19.16
C TYR A 150 0.66 -8.49 19.33
N MET A 151 -0.14 -7.53 19.80
CA MET A 151 0.35 -6.21 20.18
C MET A 151 1.24 -6.29 21.41
N ILE A 152 2.42 -5.67 21.36
CA ILE A 152 3.32 -5.60 22.52
C ILE A 152 2.72 -4.63 23.58
N PRO A 153 2.58 -5.06 24.85
CA PRO A 153 2.15 -4.19 25.94
C PRO A 153 3.17 -3.07 26.20
N GLU A 154 2.70 -1.91 26.69
CA GLU A 154 3.57 -0.75 26.94
C GLU A 154 4.70 -1.02 27.94
N THR A 155 4.52 -1.98 28.86
CA THR A 155 5.55 -2.40 29.82
C THR A 155 6.74 -3.11 29.17
N ASP A 156 6.52 -3.69 28.00
CA ASP A 156 7.47 -4.59 27.32
C ASP A 156 8.04 -3.94 26.04
N LEU A 157 7.70 -2.67 25.78
CA LEU A 157 8.21 -1.92 24.63
C LEU A 157 9.66 -1.49 24.86
N GLU A 158 10.50 -1.74 23.86
CA GLU A 158 11.88 -1.27 23.83
C GLU A 158 11.96 0.20 23.36
N PRO A 159 13.00 0.96 23.79
CA PRO A 159 13.19 2.34 23.36
C PRO A 159 13.25 2.47 21.83
N GLY A 160 12.32 3.25 21.27
CA GLY A 160 12.20 3.48 19.83
C GLY A 160 11.03 2.76 19.16
N GLN A 161 10.41 1.79 19.83
CA GLN A 161 9.20 1.12 19.35
C GLN A 161 7.95 2.01 19.50
N LEU A 162 6.95 1.77 18.65
CA LEU A 162 5.73 2.57 18.60
C LEU A 162 4.62 1.96 19.45
N ARG A 163 4.14 2.74 20.43
CA ARG A 163 2.99 2.36 21.29
C ARG A 163 1.75 2.08 20.44
N LEU A 164 1.08 0.95 20.71
CA LEU A 164 -0.11 0.43 20.00
C LEU A 164 0.11 -0.02 18.55
N LEU A 165 1.32 0.09 18.01
CA LEU A 165 1.61 -0.27 16.63
C LEU A 165 2.56 -1.46 16.53
N GLU A 166 3.43 -1.63 17.52
CA GLU A 166 4.40 -2.72 17.51
C GLU A 166 3.77 -4.07 17.86
N VAL A 167 4.31 -5.13 17.25
CA VAL A 167 3.88 -6.53 17.44
C VAL A 167 5.07 -7.41 17.79
N ASP A 168 4.80 -8.54 18.44
CA ASP A 168 5.80 -9.55 18.78
C ASP A 168 6.40 -10.24 17.55
N ASN A 169 5.57 -10.60 16.57
CA ASN A 169 5.96 -11.27 15.33
C ASN A 169 5.51 -10.46 14.11
N ARG A 170 6.48 -9.88 13.40
CA ARG A 170 6.23 -9.11 12.17
C ARG A 170 6.12 -10.02 10.96
N VAL A 171 5.36 -9.59 9.96
CA VAL A 171 5.32 -10.23 8.63
C VAL A 171 6.57 -9.80 7.86
N ILE A 172 7.45 -10.74 7.50
CA ILE A 172 8.67 -10.45 6.75
C ILE A 172 8.45 -10.72 5.26
N LEU A 173 8.74 -9.75 4.40
CA LEU A 173 8.53 -9.85 2.95
C LEU A 173 9.72 -9.27 2.16
N PRO A 174 10.09 -9.86 1.01
CA PRO A 174 11.13 -9.28 0.17
C PRO A 174 10.62 -8.06 -0.60
N VAL A 175 11.51 -7.09 -0.81
CA VAL A 175 11.30 -5.97 -1.75
C VAL A 175 11.18 -6.46 -3.20
N ASP A 176 10.59 -5.61 -4.07
CA ASP A 176 10.51 -5.79 -5.53
C ASP A 176 9.94 -7.14 -5.98
N THR A 177 9.08 -7.74 -5.15
CA THR A 177 8.49 -9.05 -5.37
C THR A 177 6.96 -8.96 -5.37
N HIS A 178 6.31 -9.66 -6.32
CA HIS A 178 4.86 -9.74 -6.36
C HIS A 178 4.35 -10.66 -5.23
N ILE A 179 3.63 -10.08 -4.28
CA ILE A 179 3.08 -10.76 -3.12
C ILE A 179 1.55 -10.79 -3.24
N ARG A 180 0.94 -11.96 -3.06
CA ARG A 180 -0.50 -12.12 -2.91
C ARG A 180 -0.83 -12.20 -1.42
N PHE A 181 -1.68 -11.31 -0.96
CA PHE A 181 -2.33 -11.44 0.34
C PHE A 181 -3.68 -12.11 0.19
N ILE A 182 -3.94 -13.13 1.01
CA ILE A 182 -5.25 -13.73 1.19
C ILE A 182 -5.75 -13.34 2.58
N VAL A 183 -6.83 -12.58 2.66
CA VAL A 183 -7.35 -12.02 3.92
C VAL A 183 -8.68 -12.70 4.26
N THR A 184 -8.77 -13.23 5.48
CA THR A 184 -9.98 -13.87 6.02
C THR A 184 -10.05 -13.72 7.53
N ALA A 185 -11.12 -14.18 8.17
CA ALA A 185 -11.27 -14.15 9.62
C ALA A 185 -11.81 -15.48 10.15
N ARG A 186 -11.49 -15.78 11.42
CA ARG A 186 -11.97 -16.98 12.12
C ARG A 186 -13.28 -16.74 12.89
N ASP A 187 -13.50 -15.52 13.36
CA ASP A 187 -14.61 -15.19 14.27
C ASP A 187 -15.58 -14.13 13.72
N VAL A 188 -15.24 -12.85 13.79
CA VAL A 188 -16.04 -11.71 13.35
C VAL A 188 -15.37 -11.04 12.15
N ILE A 189 -15.98 -9.99 11.61
CA ILE A 189 -15.36 -9.20 10.57
C ILE A 189 -14.21 -8.37 11.13
N HIS A 190 -13.10 -8.32 10.39
CA HIS A 190 -11.96 -7.43 10.63
C HIS A 190 -11.58 -6.77 9.29
N SER A 191 -10.56 -5.92 9.26
CA SER A 191 -10.05 -5.36 8.01
C SER A 191 -8.55 -5.17 8.08
N PHE A 192 -7.84 -5.84 7.17
CA PHE A 192 -6.39 -5.83 7.07
C PHE A 192 -5.97 -4.57 6.32
N ALA A 193 -5.40 -3.59 7.02
CA ALA A 193 -5.06 -2.30 6.44
C ALA A 193 -3.65 -1.84 6.80
N VAL A 194 -2.85 -1.56 5.77
CA VAL A 194 -1.48 -1.02 5.87
C VAL A 194 -1.40 0.19 4.94
N PRO A 195 -1.60 1.42 5.46
CA PRO A 195 -1.81 2.61 4.63
C PRO A 195 -0.64 2.94 3.69
N SER A 196 0.60 2.83 4.18
CA SER A 196 1.82 3.06 3.40
C SER A 196 2.04 2.04 2.28
N LEU A 197 1.32 0.92 2.26
CA LEU A 197 1.31 -0.03 1.15
C LEU A 197 0.02 0.06 0.31
N GLY A 198 -0.92 0.93 0.68
CA GLY A 198 -2.21 1.06 -0.02
C GLY A 198 -3.09 -0.17 0.14
N LEU A 199 -2.83 -1.00 1.16
CA LEU A 199 -3.60 -2.20 1.44
C LEU A 199 -4.76 -1.86 2.36
N LYS A 200 -5.97 -2.24 1.97
CA LYS A 200 -7.15 -2.29 2.82
C LYS A 200 -8.13 -3.32 2.27
N LEU A 201 -8.33 -4.41 3.00
CA LEU A 201 -9.21 -5.48 2.59
C LEU A 201 -9.90 -6.11 3.80
N ASP A 202 -11.20 -6.32 3.70
CA ASP A 202 -11.97 -6.89 4.80
C ASP A 202 -11.67 -8.38 4.95
N ALA A 203 -11.48 -8.79 6.19
CA ALA A 203 -11.34 -10.15 6.66
C ALA A 203 -12.73 -10.65 7.06
N LEU A 204 -13.33 -11.48 6.21
CA LEU A 204 -14.71 -11.95 6.40
C LEU A 204 -14.71 -13.45 6.74
N PRO A 205 -15.37 -13.87 7.84
CA PRO A 205 -15.53 -15.29 8.14
C PRO A 205 -16.23 -16.02 7.00
N GLY A 206 -15.62 -17.12 6.54
CA GLY A 206 -16.16 -17.94 5.45
C GLY A 206 -15.91 -17.39 4.03
N ARG A 207 -15.10 -16.34 3.85
CA ARG A 207 -14.62 -15.89 2.53
C ARG A 207 -13.11 -15.65 2.54
N LEU A 208 -12.48 -15.96 1.42
CA LEU A 208 -11.08 -15.63 1.15
C LEU A 208 -11.05 -14.45 0.19
N ASN A 209 -10.76 -13.26 0.71
CA ASN A 209 -10.53 -12.09 -0.14
C ASN A 209 -9.05 -12.07 -0.52
N GLN A 210 -8.71 -11.56 -1.71
CA GLN A 210 -7.32 -11.47 -2.15
C GLN A 210 -6.97 -10.07 -2.63
N THR A 211 -5.71 -9.70 -2.47
CA THR A 211 -5.12 -8.49 -3.06
C THR A 211 -3.65 -8.74 -3.38
N SER A 212 -3.10 -7.98 -4.32
CA SER A 212 -1.69 -8.04 -4.69
C SER A 212 -0.95 -6.80 -4.16
N ALA A 213 0.32 -6.99 -3.81
CA ALA A 213 1.20 -5.91 -3.40
C ALA A 213 2.60 -6.11 -3.98
N ILE A 214 3.28 -4.99 -4.24
CA ILE A 214 4.71 -4.93 -4.49
C ILE A 214 5.25 -3.88 -3.52
N ILE A 215 6.29 -4.23 -2.78
CA ILE A 215 6.94 -3.29 -1.85
C ILE A 215 8.23 -2.78 -2.51
N ASN A 216 8.29 -1.47 -2.78
CA ASN A 216 9.34 -0.84 -3.60
C ASN A 216 10.64 -0.56 -2.84
N ARG A 217 10.66 -0.76 -1.51
CA ARG A 217 11.82 -0.45 -0.67
C ARG A 217 11.79 -1.17 0.66
N GLU A 218 12.97 -1.36 1.23
CA GLU A 218 13.14 -1.91 2.57
C GLU A 218 12.60 -0.93 3.61
N GLY A 219 12.04 -1.45 4.69
CA GLY A 219 11.43 -0.65 5.75
C GLY A 219 10.41 -1.42 6.57
N VAL A 220 9.85 -0.75 7.58
CA VAL A 220 8.81 -1.31 8.46
C VAL A 220 7.54 -0.50 8.28
N PHE A 221 6.52 -1.15 7.75
CA PHE A 221 5.23 -0.56 7.41
C PHE A 221 4.18 -0.95 8.44
N TYR A 222 3.56 0.06 9.03
CA TYR A 222 2.60 -0.13 10.11
C TYR A 222 1.15 -0.02 9.62
N GLY A 223 0.30 -0.85 10.21
CA GLY A 223 -1.12 -0.95 9.91
C GLY A 223 -1.96 -1.21 11.17
N MET A 224 -3.27 -1.11 11.00
CA MET A 224 -4.25 -1.36 12.08
C MET A 224 -5.50 -2.03 11.51
N CYS A 225 -6.23 -2.74 12.36
CA CYS A 225 -7.57 -3.20 12.00
C CYS A 225 -8.48 -2.01 11.66
N SER A 226 -9.13 -2.06 10.51
CA SER A 226 -9.97 -0.97 9.97
C SER A 226 -11.46 -1.27 9.92
N GLU A 227 -11.92 -2.33 10.58
CA GLU A 227 -13.33 -2.71 10.74
C GLU A 227 -13.62 -3.09 12.20
N LEU A 228 -14.71 -2.56 12.76
CA LEU A 228 -15.00 -2.67 14.18
C LEU A 228 -15.24 -4.13 14.59
N CYS A 229 -14.33 -4.70 15.38
CA CYS A 229 -14.31 -6.13 15.71
C CYS A 229 -14.44 -6.45 17.22
N GLY A 230 -14.79 -5.47 18.05
CA GLY A 230 -15.06 -5.66 19.49
C GLY A 230 -14.26 -4.75 20.42
N VAL A 231 -14.13 -5.15 21.70
CA VAL A 231 -13.59 -4.29 22.77
C VAL A 231 -12.11 -3.93 22.59
N LEU A 232 -11.30 -4.81 21.99
CA LEU A 232 -9.89 -4.54 21.68
C LEU A 232 -9.68 -4.34 20.17
N HIS A 233 -10.65 -3.76 19.47
CA HIS A 233 -10.52 -3.39 18.05
C HIS A 233 -9.27 -2.57 17.75
N TYR A 234 -8.88 -1.66 18.66
CA TYR A 234 -7.66 -0.86 18.53
C TYR A 234 -6.36 -1.64 18.83
N GLY A 235 -6.47 -2.82 19.44
CA GLY A 235 -5.36 -3.57 20.04
C GLY A 235 -4.81 -4.71 19.18
N MET A 236 -5.02 -4.65 17.87
CA MET A 236 -4.55 -5.66 16.91
C MET A 236 -3.89 -5.01 15.68
N PRO A 237 -2.71 -4.40 15.87
CA PRO A 237 -1.97 -3.76 14.79
C PRO A 237 -1.37 -4.80 13.84
N ILE A 238 -0.89 -4.30 12.70
CA ILE A 238 -0.27 -5.06 11.63
C ILE A 238 1.11 -4.44 11.41
N VAL A 239 2.15 -5.26 11.33
CA VAL A 239 3.50 -4.79 10.98
C VAL A 239 4.06 -5.67 9.88
N ILE A 240 4.40 -5.04 8.77
CA ILE A 240 5.09 -5.67 7.64
C ILE A 240 6.48 -5.09 7.56
N GLU A 241 7.49 -5.94 7.68
CA GLU A 241 8.89 -5.57 7.48
C GLU A 241 9.34 -6.07 6.11
N SER A 242 9.74 -5.13 5.26
CA SER A 242 10.30 -5.41 3.96
C SER A 242 11.82 -5.41 4.00
N VAL A 243 12.41 -6.49 3.51
CA VAL A 243 13.85 -6.74 3.56
C VAL A 243 14.39 -7.10 2.18
N SER A 244 15.71 -7.11 2.02
CA SER A 244 16.34 -7.65 0.82
C SER A 244 15.92 -9.11 0.59
N LEU A 245 15.90 -9.56 -0.67
CA LEU A 245 15.65 -10.98 -0.99
C LEU A 245 16.64 -11.90 -0.26
N GLU A 246 17.89 -11.46 -0.10
CA GLU A 246 18.92 -12.15 0.64
C GLU A 246 18.53 -12.38 2.10
N SER A 247 18.18 -11.31 2.83
CA SER A 247 17.72 -11.38 4.21
C SER A 247 16.43 -12.19 4.36
N TYR A 248 15.52 -12.12 3.38
CA TYR A 248 14.31 -12.91 3.36
C TYR A 248 14.59 -14.42 3.31
N LEU A 249 15.52 -14.85 2.45
CA LEU A 249 15.92 -16.25 2.35
C LEU A 249 16.61 -16.74 3.63
N LEU A 250 17.40 -15.90 4.29
CA LEU A 250 17.99 -16.20 5.60
C LEU A 250 16.90 -16.43 6.66
N TRP A 251 15.95 -15.50 6.75
CA TRP A 251 14.81 -15.63 7.65
C TRP A 251 14.01 -16.91 7.36
N LEU A 252 13.74 -17.20 6.09
CA LEU A 252 13.02 -18.41 5.70
C LEU A 252 13.77 -19.68 6.13
N SER A 253 15.08 -19.71 5.97
CA SER A 253 15.91 -20.83 6.40
C SER A 253 15.91 -21.03 7.92
N SER A 254 15.83 -19.93 8.70
CA SER A 254 15.74 -20.02 10.15
C SER A 254 14.40 -20.59 10.57
N GLN A 255 13.28 -20.25 9.92
CA GLN A 255 11.97 -20.83 10.24
C GLN A 255 11.91 -22.36 10.07
N ASN A 256 12.73 -22.93 9.18
CA ASN A 256 12.80 -24.39 8.96
C ASN A 256 13.70 -25.13 9.96
N SER A 257 14.43 -24.39 10.80
CA SER A 257 15.44 -24.96 11.70
C SER A 257 14.95 -24.90 13.16
N PRO A 258 15.35 -25.85 14.03
CA PRO A 258 15.00 -25.77 15.45
C PRO A 258 15.64 -24.53 16.12
N PRO A 259 15.00 -23.94 17.16
CA PRO A 259 15.37 -22.62 17.70
C PRO A 259 16.82 -22.50 18.18
N ASP A 260 17.42 -23.61 18.59
CA ASP A 260 18.80 -23.71 19.09
C ASP A 260 19.86 -23.57 17.98
N GLN A 261 19.47 -23.68 16.71
CA GLN A 261 20.37 -23.59 15.55
C GLN A 261 20.23 -22.30 14.74
N HIS A 262 19.28 -21.42 15.10
CA HIS A 262 18.99 -20.19 14.34
C HIS A 262 20.21 -19.27 14.25
N GLU A 263 20.86 -18.94 15.36
CA GLU A 263 22.03 -18.06 15.37
C GLU A 263 23.21 -18.64 14.60
N VAL A 264 23.37 -19.97 14.61
CA VAL A 264 24.48 -20.66 13.93
C VAL A 264 24.27 -20.68 12.42
N ILE A 265 23.04 -20.94 11.97
CA ILE A 265 22.68 -20.99 10.54
C ILE A 265 22.69 -19.58 9.94
N VAL A 266 22.10 -18.60 10.62
CA VAL A 266 22.15 -17.20 10.18
C VAL A 266 23.60 -16.71 10.14
N GLY A 267 24.41 -17.04 11.15
CA GLY A 267 25.84 -16.70 11.19
C GLY A 267 26.67 -17.33 10.08
N SER A 268 26.41 -18.59 9.72
CA SER A 268 27.15 -19.29 8.65
C SER A 268 26.76 -18.79 7.25
N LEU A 269 25.48 -18.58 6.99
CA LEU A 269 25.00 -18.06 5.72
C LEU A 269 25.44 -16.60 5.51
N LEU A 270 25.39 -15.75 6.53
CA LEU A 270 25.92 -14.37 6.45
C LEU A 270 27.42 -14.38 6.13
N ALA A 271 28.19 -15.32 6.70
CA ALA A 271 29.60 -15.48 6.39
C ALA A 271 29.83 -15.90 4.94
N ASP A 272 29.06 -16.87 4.43
CA ASP A 272 29.13 -17.32 3.02
C ASP A 272 28.72 -16.21 2.04
N MET A 273 27.71 -15.42 2.37
CA MET A 273 27.25 -14.30 1.53
C MET A 273 28.25 -13.14 1.54
N SER A 274 28.89 -12.85 2.68
CA SER A 274 29.99 -11.88 2.76
C SER A 274 31.23 -12.32 1.97
N ALA A 275 31.39 -13.63 1.72
CA ALA A 275 32.46 -14.20 0.91
C ALA A 275 32.16 -14.14 -0.60
N ILE A 276 30.89 -13.95 -1.00
CA ILE A 276 30.50 -13.68 -2.39
C ILE A 276 30.81 -12.21 -2.69
N LYS A 277 31.97 -11.96 -3.31
CA LYS A 277 32.31 -10.60 -3.80
C LYS A 277 31.20 -10.12 -4.73
N PRO A 278 30.71 -8.87 -4.59
CA PRO A 278 29.76 -8.32 -5.54
C PRO A 278 30.39 -8.38 -6.93
N ALA A 279 29.68 -9.00 -7.87
CA ALA A 279 30.08 -8.96 -9.26
C ALA A 279 30.13 -7.48 -9.67
N GLY A 280 31.35 -6.95 -9.85
CA GLY A 280 31.55 -5.56 -10.22
C GLY A 280 30.73 -5.21 -11.46
N PRO A 281 30.39 -3.92 -11.65
CA PRO A 281 29.51 -3.49 -12.74
C PRO A 281 30.06 -4.02 -14.06
N LYS A 282 29.31 -4.91 -14.71
CA LYS A 282 29.66 -5.37 -16.06
C LYS A 282 29.70 -4.12 -16.93
N ARG A 283 30.91 -3.70 -17.32
CA ARG A 283 31.12 -2.68 -18.34
C ARG A 283 30.22 -3.02 -19.51
N ASN A 284 29.48 -2.01 -19.99
CA ASN A 284 28.69 -2.04 -21.22
C ASN A 284 29.59 -2.49 -22.39
N THR A 285 29.72 -3.80 -22.59
CA THR A 285 30.19 -4.36 -23.85
C THR A 285 29.01 -4.35 -24.78
N ARG A 286 29.00 -3.31 -25.61
CA ARG A 286 28.23 -3.13 -26.84
C ARG A 286 27.85 -4.48 -27.45
N LEU A 287 26.58 -4.87 -27.34
CA LEU A 287 25.99 -5.98 -28.07
C LEU A 287 26.07 -5.65 -29.56
N THR A 288 27.07 -6.18 -30.25
CA THR A 288 27.07 -6.29 -31.71
C THR A 288 25.97 -7.25 -32.11
N ILE A 289 24.91 -6.74 -32.74
CA ILE A 289 23.84 -7.52 -33.36
C ILE A 289 24.47 -8.32 -34.51
N GLY A 290 24.87 -9.55 -34.23
CA GLY A 290 25.17 -10.56 -35.25
C GLY A 290 23.87 -11.22 -35.66
N GLN A 291 23.43 -10.99 -36.90
CA GLN A 291 22.35 -11.76 -37.51
C GLN A 291 22.80 -13.23 -37.62
N SER A 292 22.22 -14.12 -36.81
CA SER A 292 22.16 -15.55 -37.13
C SER A 292 20.71 -15.96 -37.28
N LYS A 293 20.32 -16.31 -38.51
CA LYS A 293 19.08 -17.05 -38.79
C LYS A 293 19.11 -18.36 -38.00
N ALA A 294 18.13 -18.57 -37.15
CA ALA A 294 17.82 -19.88 -36.59
C ALA A 294 16.36 -20.21 -36.91
N ASN A 295 16.18 -21.36 -37.53
CA ASN A 295 14.89 -21.93 -37.95
C ASN A 295 13.95 -22.10 -36.75
N LEU A 296 12.70 -21.68 -36.95
CA LEU A 296 11.57 -22.00 -36.08
C LEU A 296 11.01 -23.35 -36.53
N ASP A 297 11.37 -24.42 -35.83
CA ASP A 297 10.59 -25.66 -35.84
C ASP A 297 9.58 -25.62 -34.69
N TYR A 298 8.32 -25.47 -35.08
CA TYR A 298 7.14 -25.48 -34.22
C TYR A 298 6.80 -26.94 -33.90
N ILE A 299 6.93 -27.35 -32.63
CA ILE A 299 6.43 -28.65 -32.15
C ILE A 299 5.08 -28.42 -31.49
N ASP A 300 4.04 -28.82 -32.20
CA ASP A 300 2.66 -28.97 -31.75
C ASP A 300 2.54 -30.24 -30.89
N LEU A 301 2.18 -30.09 -29.61
CA LEU A 301 1.86 -31.20 -28.71
C LEU A 301 0.38 -31.16 -28.30
N ARG A 302 -0.50 -31.27 -29.29
CA ARG A 302 -1.86 -31.77 -29.10
C ARG A 302 -2.16 -32.92 -30.05
N ASN A 303 -1.93 -34.14 -29.59
CA ASN A 303 -2.69 -35.38 -29.87
C ASN A 303 -1.75 -36.59 -29.91
N THR A 304 -1.75 -37.39 -28.85
CA THR A 304 -1.73 -38.86 -28.92
C THR A 304 -2.10 -39.43 -27.55
N GLY A 305 -3.15 -40.24 -27.48
CA GLY A 305 -3.42 -41.18 -26.39
C GLY A 305 -4.67 -40.88 -25.58
#